data_AF-A0A0J9F054-F1
#
_entry.id   AF-A0A0J9F054-F1
#
_cell.length_a   1.000
_cell.length_b   1.000
_cell.length_c   1.000
_cell.angle_alpha   90.00
_cell.angle_beta   90.00
_cell.angle_gamma   90.00
#
_symmetry.space_group_name_H-M   'P 1'
#
loop_
_entity.id
_entity.type
_entity.pdbx_description
1 polymer ?
#
loop_
_entity_poly.entity_id
_entity_poly.type
_entity_poly.pdbx_seq_one_letter_code
_entity_poly.pdbx_strand_id
1 'polypeptide(L)'
;AIEIGNCLEKTEFSTLFPSLSETISTYKTWLKQAKPIYQKLWNGQYYQLDSESGSDVVMADQLCGQFYVKLLGLEDIVAPERTISALQTIYQSCFQNFHHGQLGAANGVRLNGEPVNPNDTHPLEVWTGINFGLAAFLIQMGMKEEGFNLAEVVVKQIYENGLQFRTPEAITAAGTFRASHYLRAMAIWAIYVVCG
;
A
#
# COMPACT_ATOMS: atom_id res chain seq x y z
N ALA A 1 -5.05 -16.89 -4.06
CA ALA A 1 -6.04 -17.95 -4.35
C ALA A 1 -5.61 -18.85 -5.50
N ILE A 2 -5.43 -18.34 -6.73
CA ILE A 2 -4.96 -19.15 -7.88
C ILE A 2 -3.66 -19.90 -7.55
N GLU A 3 -2.63 -19.18 -7.07
CA GLU A 3 -1.33 -19.83 -6.80
C GLU A 3 -1.37 -20.80 -5.63
N ILE A 4 -2.15 -20.48 -4.58
CA ILE A 4 -2.42 -21.43 -3.49
C ILE A 4 -3.05 -22.71 -4.04
N GLY A 5 -4.02 -22.58 -4.96
CA GLY A 5 -4.64 -23.73 -5.61
C GLY A 5 -3.65 -24.55 -6.43
N ASN A 6 -2.81 -23.89 -7.26
CA ASN A 6 -1.77 -24.56 -8.04
C ASN A 6 -0.77 -25.32 -7.15
N CYS A 7 -0.46 -24.80 -5.95
CA CYS A 7 0.36 -25.47 -4.96
C CYS A 7 -0.36 -26.69 -4.38
N LEU A 8 -1.62 -26.54 -3.98
CA LEU A 8 -2.43 -27.64 -3.41
C LEU A 8 -2.63 -28.79 -4.39
N GLU A 9 -2.82 -28.51 -5.69
CA GLU A 9 -2.91 -29.53 -6.75
C GLU A 9 -1.68 -30.46 -6.80
N LYS A 10 -0.52 -29.98 -6.36
CA LYS A 10 0.74 -30.74 -6.33
C LYS A 10 0.97 -31.52 -5.03
N THR A 11 0.02 -31.46 -4.09
CA THR A 11 0.13 -32.11 -2.78
C THR A 11 -0.90 -33.21 -2.59
N GLU A 12 -0.69 -34.04 -1.56
CA GLU A 12 -1.64 -35.08 -1.13
C GLU A 12 -3.01 -34.51 -0.72
N PHE A 13 -3.05 -33.23 -0.34
CA PHE A 13 -4.27 -32.53 0.06
C PHE A 13 -5.21 -32.21 -1.11
N SER A 14 -4.77 -32.38 -2.38
CA SER A 14 -5.63 -32.14 -3.55
C SER A 14 -6.94 -32.94 -3.50
N THR A 15 -6.92 -34.14 -2.94
CA THR A 15 -8.10 -35.02 -2.79
C THR A 15 -9.13 -34.49 -1.79
N LEU A 16 -8.75 -33.59 -0.87
CA LEU A 16 -9.67 -32.94 0.07
C LEU A 16 -10.49 -31.83 -0.60
N PHE A 17 -10.11 -31.41 -1.81
CA PHE A 17 -10.72 -30.30 -2.53
C PHE A 17 -11.20 -30.76 -3.92
N PRO A 18 -12.33 -31.49 -4.02
CA PRO A 18 -12.77 -32.11 -5.26
C PRO A 18 -13.08 -31.12 -6.40
N SER A 19 -13.34 -29.85 -6.09
CA SER A 19 -13.60 -28.77 -7.06
C SER A 19 -12.41 -27.82 -7.24
N LEU A 20 -11.19 -28.21 -6.84
CA LEU A 20 -10.02 -27.33 -6.85
C LEU A 20 -9.70 -26.78 -8.25
N SER A 21 -9.69 -27.65 -9.27
CA SER A 21 -9.39 -27.24 -10.65
C SER A 21 -10.43 -26.28 -11.22
N GLU A 22 -11.72 -26.53 -10.96
CA GLU A 22 -12.82 -25.65 -11.36
C GLU A 22 -12.72 -24.29 -10.67
N THR A 23 -12.35 -24.28 -9.38
CA THR A 23 -12.14 -23.05 -8.60
C THR A 23 -10.97 -22.23 -9.16
N ILE A 24 -9.85 -22.88 -9.48
CA ILE A 24 -8.69 -22.23 -10.12
C ILE A 24 -9.10 -21.61 -11.47
N SER A 25 -9.85 -22.36 -12.29
CA SER A 25 -10.34 -21.88 -13.60
C SER A 25 -11.26 -20.67 -13.47
N THR A 26 -12.16 -20.70 -12.48
CA THR A 26 -13.07 -19.60 -12.16
C THR A 26 -12.29 -18.34 -11.80
N TYR A 27 -11.31 -18.43 -10.90
CA TYR A 27 -10.50 -17.28 -10.51
C TYR A 27 -9.59 -16.76 -11.63
N LYS A 28 -9.05 -17.64 -12.47
CA LYS A 28 -8.33 -17.21 -13.69
C LYS A 28 -9.23 -16.41 -14.62
N THR A 29 -10.48 -16.83 -14.78
CA THR A 29 -11.48 -16.12 -15.59
C THR A 29 -11.79 -14.74 -15.01
N TRP A 30 -12.06 -14.65 -13.70
CA TRP A 30 -12.31 -13.37 -13.03
C TRP A 30 -11.10 -12.44 -13.11
N LEU A 31 -9.88 -12.94 -12.90
CA LEU A 31 -8.67 -12.13 -13.02
C LEU A 31 -8.52 -11.57 -14.44
N LYS A 32 -8.72 -12.40 -15.47
CA LYS A 32 -8.66 -11.99 -16.88
C LYS A 32 -9.68 -10.89 -17.19
N GLN A 33 -10.88 -10.96 -16.62
CA GLN A 33 -11.95 -9.97 -16.81
C GLN A 33 -11.69 -8.68 -16.01
N ALA A 34 -11.20 -8.80 -14.78
CA ALA A 34 -10.99 -7.67 -13.88
C ALA A 34 -9.76 -6.83 -14.25
N LYS A 35 -8.66 -7.44 -14.71
CA LYS A 35 -7.42 -6.72 -15.11
C LYS A 35 -7.70 -5.51 -16.02
N PRO A 36 -8.36 -5.63 -17.18
CA PRO A 36 -8.61 -4.48 -18.06
C PRO A 36 -9.57 -3.44 -17.48
N ILE A 37 -10.49 -3.84 -16.59
CA ILE A 37 -11.38 -2.89 -15.91
C ILE A 37 -10.58 -2.04 -14.91
N TYR A 38 -9.72 -2.69 -14.11
CA TYR A 38 -8.84 -1.99 -13.17
C TYR A 38 -7.91 -1.00 -13.88
N GLN A 39 -7.43 -1.32 -15.09
CA GLN A 39 -6.60 -0.40 -15.88
C GLN A 39 -7.30 0.91 -16.26
N LYS A 40 -8.64 0.99 -16.18
CA LYS A 40 -9.37 2.24 -16.45
C LYS A 40 -9.16 3.30 -15.37
N LEU A 41 -8.70 2.92 -14.18
CA LEU A 41 -8.39 3.86 -13.10
C LEU A 41 -7.10 4.65 -13.38
N TRP A 42 -6.23 4.16 -14.27
CA TRP A 42 -5.01 4.86 -14.65
C TRP A 42 -5.30 6.19 -15.36
N ASN A 43 -4.84 7.30 -14.79
CA ASN A 43 -5.07 8.64 -15.34
C ASN A 43 -3.88 9.21 -16.14
N GLY A 44 -2.82 8.42 -16.33
CA GLY A 44 -1.58 8.88 -16.96
C GLY A 44 -0.41 9.12 -15.99
N GLN A 45 -0.69 9.21 -14.68
CA GLN A 45 0.34 9.44 -13.65
C GLN A 45 0.17 8.53 -12.41
N TYR A 46 -1.06 8.32 -11.97
CA TYR A 46 -1.42 7.45 -10.84
C TYR A 46 -2.76 6.75 -11.08
N TYR A 47 -3.16 5.84 -10.19
CA TYR A 47 -4.47 5.18 -10.23
C TYR A 47 -5.47 5.99 -9.39
N GLN A 48 -6.59 6.36 -10.01
CA GLN A 48 -7.70 7.03 -9.34
C GLN A 48 -8.26 6.17 -8.21
N LEU A 49 -8.80 6.83 -7.17
CA LEU A 49 -9.38 6.19 -5.99
C LEU A 49 -10.49 5.19 -6.36
N ASP A 50 -11.36 5.60 -7.28
CA ASP A 50 -12.45 4.81 -7.82
C ASP A 50 -12.86 5.36 -9.21
N SER A 51 -13.85 4.75 -9.86
CA SER A 51 -14.26 5.08 -11.23
C SER A 51 -15.41 6.08 -11.36
N GLU A 52 -16.05 6.49 -10.25
CA GLU A 52 -17.33 7.19 -10.29
C GLU A 52 -17.36 8.49 -9.47
N SER A 53 -16.48 8.66 -8.49
CA SER A 53 -16.47 9.83 -7.61
C SER A 53 -15.90 11.08 -8.27
N GLY A 54 -15.10 10.93 -9.33
CA GLY A 54 -14.35 12.05 -9.93
C GLY A 54 -13.28 12.63 -8.98
N SER A 55 -12.87 11.86 -7.97
CA SER A 55 -11.90 12.28 -6.96
C SER A 55 -10.52 12.61 -7.57
N ASP A 56 -9.94 13.73 -7.14
CA ASP A 56 -8.57 14.15 -7.47
C ASP A 56 -7.54 13.67 -6.43
N VAL A 57 -7.95 12.80 -5.50
CA VAL A 57 -7.12 12.29 -4.41
C VAL A 57 -6.10 11.26 -4.90
N VAL A 58 -4.86 11.43 -4.46
CA VAL A 58 -3.82 10.41 -4.47
C VAL A 58 -3.92 9.62 -3.17
N MET A 59 -4.29 8.35 -3.26
CA MET A 59 -4.34 7.45 -2.10
C MET A 59 -2.98 6.76 -1.90
N ALA A 60 -2.47 6.75 -0.67
CA ALA A 60 -1.16 6.17 -0.36
C ALA A 60 -1.09 4.66 -0.63
N ASP A 61 -2.19 3.95 -0.43
CA ASP A 61 -2.28 2.49 -0.56
C ASP A 61 -2.92 2.04 -1.89
N GLN A 62 -3.01 2.92 -2.89
CA GLN A 62 -3.71 2.66 -4.16
C GLN A 62 -3.19 1.42 -4.93
N LEU A 63 -1.93 1.02 -4.69
CA LEU A 63 -1.26 -0.12 -5.32
C LEU A 63 -0.94 -1.27 -4.35
N CYS A 64 -1.64 -1.40 -3.22
CA CYS A 64 -1.37 -2.45 -2.22
C CYS A 64 -1.43 -3.88 -2.80
N GLY A 65 -2.31 -4.12 -3.77
CA GLY A 65 -2.38 -5.39 -4.49
C GLY A 65 -1.11 -5.68 -5.30
N GLN A 66 -0.56 -4.67 -5.97
CA GLN A 66 0.68 -4.81 -6.74
C GLN A 66 1.89 -5.03 -5.82
N PHE A 67 1.94 -4.39 -4.65
CA PHE A 67 2.96 -4.66 -3.63
C PHE A 67 3.01 -6.15 -3.26
N TYR A 68 1.86 -6.74 -2.92
CA TYR A 68 1.79 -8.16 -2.58
C TYR A 68 2.12 -9.08 -3.77
N VAL A 69 1.72 -8.72 -4.99
CA VAL A 69 2.08 -9.46 -6.21
C VAL A 69 3.60 -9.57 -6.36
N LYS A 70 4.32 -8.46 -6.16
CA LYS A 70 5.80 -8.47 -6.20
C LYS A 70 6.39 -9.29 -5.06
N LEU A 71 5.89 -9.13 -3.83
CA LEU A 71 6.38 -9.90 -2.67
C LEU A 71 6.23 -11.42 -2.86
N LEU A 72 5.15 -11.84 -3.51
CA LEU A 72 4.83 -13.24 -3.74
C LEU A 72 5.45 -13.80 -5.04
N GLY A 73 6.19 -13.00 -5.81
CA GLY A 73 6.75 -13.42 -7.09
C GLY A 73 5.70 -13.76 -8.15
N LEU A 74 4.53 -13.12 -8.09
CA LEU A 74 3.41 -13.33 -9.02
C LEU A 74 3.53 -12.41 -10.25
N GLU A 75 2.75 -12.73 -11.29
CA GLU A 75 2.66 -11.88 -12.49
C GLU A 75 2.07 -10.51 -12.14
N ASP A 76 2.71 -9.46 -12.62
CA ASP A 76 2.30 -8.07 -12.41
C ASP A 76 0.85 -7.81 -12.90
N ILE A 77 0.10 -7.06 -12.09
CA ILE A 77 -1.25 -6.56 -12.41
C ILE A 77 -1.13 -5.18 -13.05
N VAL A 78 -0.17 -4.38 -12.59
CA VAL A 78 0.15 -3.03 -13.06
C VAL A 78 1.50 -3.07 -13.74
N ALA A 79 1.60 -2.46 -14.91
CA ALA A 79 2.85 -2.41 -15.67
C ALA A 79 3.96 -1.69 -14.87
N PRO A 80 5.22 -2.14 -14.91
CA PRO A 80 6.30 -1.61 -14.06
C PRO A 80 6.46 -0.09 -14.13
N GLU A 81 6.33 0.50 -15.32
CA GLU A 81 6.42 1.95 -15.53
C GLU A 81 5.29 2.73 -14.85
N ARG A 82 4.07 2.17 -14.82
CA ARG A 82 2.94 2.76 -14.11
C ARG A 82 3.09 2.61 -12.61
N THR A 83 3.64 1.49 -12.15
CA THR A 83 3.96 1.30 -10.73
C THR A 83 4.96 2.34 -10.25
N ILE A 84 6.05 2.55 -10.98
CA ILE A 84 7.06 3.56 -10.63
C ILE A 84 6.45 4.97 -10.61
N SER A 85 5.71 5.34 -11.66
CA SER A 85 5.04 6.66 -11.74
C SER A 85 4.06 6.88 -10.60
N ALA A 86 3.24 5.88 -10.26
CA ALA A 86 2.30 5.98 -9.15
C ALA A 86 3.02 6.09 -7.80
N LEU A 87 4.08 5.31 -7.57
CA LEU A 87 4.88 5.38 -6.34
C LEU A 87 5.57 6.73 -6.16
N GLN A 88 6.14 7.29 -7.23
CA GLN A 88 6.72 8.64 -7.21
C GLN A 88 5.65 9.69 -6.88
N THR A 89 4.44 9.53 -7.44
CA THR A 89 3.32 10.44 -7.17
C THR A 89 2.84 10.33 -5.71
N ILE A 90 2.70 9.11 -5.19
CA ILE A 90 2.36 8.86 -3.78
C ILE A 90 3.43 9.48 -2.86
N TYR A 91 4.70 9.20 -3.12
CA TYR A 91 5.81 9.73 -2.32
C TYR A 91 5.83 11.25 -2.32
N GLN A 92 5.63 11.89 -3.48
CA GLN A 92 5.60 13.34 -3.57
C GLN A 92 4.37 13.94 -2.90
N SER A 93 3.18 13.46 -3.22
CA SER A 93 1.91 14.07 -2.77
C SER A 93 1.58 13.71 -1.32
N CYS A 94 1.54 12.41 -1.01
CA CYS A 94 1.10 11.93 0.30
C CYS A 94 2.14 12.15 1.39
N PHE A 95 3.43 12.22 1.06
CA PHE A 95 4.51 12.37 2.04
C PHE A 95 5.26 13.70 1.93
N GLN A 96 5.99 13.96 0.85
CA GLN A 96 6.85 15.15 0.78
C GLN A 96 6.06 16.46 0.83
N ASN A 97 4.94 16.55 0.13
CA ASN A 97 4.08 17.73 0.15
C ASN A 97 3.21 17.80 1.43
N PHE A 98 2.90 16.66 2.03
CA PHE A 98 2.12 16.61 3.28
C PHE A 98 3.01 16.96 4.48
N HIS A 99 2.77 18.13 5.08
CA HIS A 99 3.58 18.64 6.21
C HIS A 99 5.10 18.58 5.96
N HIS A 100 5.52 18.87 4.72
CA HIS A 100 6.92 18.90 4.32
C HIS A 100 7.70 17.61 4.64
N GLY A 101 7.03 16.45 4.60
CA GLY A 101 7.65 15.16 4.86
C GLY A 101 8.04 14.92 6.32
N GLN A 102 7.49 15.67 7.28
CA GLN A 102 7.88 15.56 8.69
C GLN A 102 7.06 14.54 9.50
N LEU A 103 5.93 14.06 8.96
CA LEU A 103 5.00 13.17 9.68
C LEU A 103 4.96 11.73 9.15
N GLY A 104 5.15 11.55 7.84
CA GLY A 104 4.84 10.31 7.12
C GLY A 104 3.81 10.56 6.03
N ALA A 105 3.47 9.53 5.26
CA ALA A 105 2.47 9.59 4.21
C ALA A 105 1.04 9.61 4.79
N ALA A 106 0.27 10.65 4.45
CA ALA A 106 -1.17 10.71 4.68
C ALA A 106 -1.91 9.68 3.80
N ASN A 107 -3.04 9.17 4.26
CA ASN A 107 -3.82 8.19 3.51
C ASN A 107 -4.34 8.70 2.17
N GLY A 108 -4.74 9.97 2.08
CA GLY A 108 -5.31 10.55 0.87
C GLY A 108 -5.28 12.07 0.85
N VAL A 109 -4.59 12.64 -0.14
CA VAL A 109 -4.46 14.09 -0.35
C VAL A 109 -4.49 14.42 -1.84
N ARG A 110 -4.62 15.70 -2.19
CA ARG A 110 -4.43 16.16 -3.57
C ARG A 110 -2.96 16.09 -3.98
N LEU A 111 -2.68 16.26 -5.27
CA LEU A 111 -1.32 16.23 -5.81
C LEU A 111 -0.35 17.19 -5.09
N ASN A 112 -0.84 18.35 -4.67
CA ASN A 112 -0.08 19.36 -3.92
C ASN A 112 0.05 19.07 -2.41
N GLY A 113 -0.43 17.92 -1.92
CA GLY A 113 -0.40 17.54 -0.51
C GLY A 113 -1.54 18.09 0.34
N GLU A 114 -2.42 18.93 -0.23
CA GLU A 114 -3.51 19.53 0.51
C GLU A 114 -4.68 18.56 0.72
N PRO A 115 -5.40 18.65 1.86
CA PRO A 115 -6.58 17.86 2.13
C PRO A 115 -7.72 18.24 1.19
N VAL A 116 -8.61 17.29 0.85
CA VAL A 116 -9.87 17.63 0.16
C VAL A 116 -10.72 18.55 1.03
N ASN A 117 -10.88 18.15 2.29
CA ASN A 117 -11.46 18.93 3.36
C ASN A 117 -10.51 18.88 4.58
N PRO A 118 -10.07 20.03 5.12
CA PRO A 118 -9.10 20.08 6.22
C PRO A 118 -9.64 19.49 7.54
N ASN A 119 -10.94 19.27 7.66
CA ASN A 119 -11.56 18.66 8.83
C ASN A 119 -11.73 17.13 8.72
N ASP A 120 -11.29 16.54 7.60
CA ASP A 120 -11.35 15.09 7.44
C ASP A 120 -10.36 14.40 8.39
N THR A 121 -10.78 13.26 8.96
CA THR A 121 -9.94 12.49 9.88
C THR A 121 -9.10 11.47 9.12
N HIS A 122 -9.71 10.38 8.66
CA HIS A 122 -8.99 9.24 8.09
C HIS A 122 -8.08 9.59 6.90
N PRO A 123 -8.47 10.45 5.93
CA PRO A 123 -7.58 10.84 4.83
C PRO A 123 -6.28 11.50 5.29
N LEU A 124 -6.29 12.23 6.41
CA LEU A 124 -5.17 13.04 6.91
C LEU A 124 -4.37 12.33 8.01
N GLU A 125 -4.76 11.11 8.35
CA GLU A 125 -4.01 10.25 9.24
C GLU A 125 -2.82 9.60 8.53
N VAL A 126 -1.71 9.46 9.26
CA VAL A 126 -0.56 8.63 8.89
C VAL A 126 -0.79 7.25 9.50
N TRP A 127 -1.26 6.30 8.71
CA TRP A 127 -1.42 4.92 9.18
C TRP A 127 -0.06 4.21 9.17
N THR A 128 0.42 3.83 10.35
CA THR A 128 1.79 3.32 10.54
C THR A 128 2.06 2.07 9.69
N GLY A 129 1.10 1.16 9.65
CA GLY A 129 1.21 -0.06 8.84
C GLY A 129 1.22 0.19 7.33
N ILE A 130 0.40 1.13 6.84
CA ILE A 130 0.42 1.52 5.41
C ILE A 130 1.76 2.15 5.06
N ASN A 131 2.27 3.04 5.92
CA ASN A 131 3.54 3.71 5.70
C ASN A 131 4.71 2.75 5.62
N PHE A 132 4.79 1.77 6.53
CA PHE A 132 5.83 0.75 6.47
C PHE A 132 5.68 -0.21 5.28
N GLY A 133 4.45 -0.54 4.90
CA GLY A 133 4.18 -1.30 3.66
C GLY A 133 4.60 -0.53 2.40
N LEU A 134 4.26 0.76 2.32
CA LEU A 134 4.65 1.66 1.25
C LEU A 134 6.17 1.83 1.18
N ALA A 135 6.85 1.99 2.32
CA ALA A 135 8.30 2.04 2.38
C ALA A 135 8.94 0.76 1.83
N ALA A 136 8.43 -0.41 2.22
CA ALA A 136 8.88 -1.68 1.67
C ALA A 136 8.62 -1.77 0.16
N PHE A 137 7.47 -1.27 -0.31
CA PHE A 137 7.16 -1.31 -1.74
C PHE A 137 8.05 -0.38 -2.56
N LEU A 138 8.36 0.82 -2.06
CA LEU A 138 9.33 1.74 -2.66
C LEU A 138 10.70 1.05 -2.81
N ILE A 139 11.20 0.44 -1.73
CA ILE A 139 12.48 -0.30 -1.73
C ILE A 139 12.45 -1.45 -2.73
N GLN A 140 11.36 -2.23 -2.75
CA GLN A 140 11.17 -3.36 -3.65
C GLN A 140 11.20 -2.94 -5.14
N MET A 141 10.78 -1.71 -5.44
CA MET A 141 10.80 -1.14 -6.78
C MET A 141 12.08 -0.35 -7.09
N GLY A 142 13.11 -0.42 -6.22
CA GLY A 142 14.42 0.21 -6.42
C GLY A 142 14.55 1.63 -5.87
N MET A 143 13.50 2.18 -5.26
CA MET A 143 13.46 3.52 -4.65
C MET A 143 13.91 3.46 -3.19
N LYS A 144 15.16 3.03 -2.97
CA LYS A 144 15.67 2.69 -1.63
C LYS A 144 15.74 3.91 -0.70
N GLU A 145 16.25 5.03 -1.20
CA GLU A 145 16.40 6.25 -0.42
C GLU A 145 15.03 6.78 0.03
N GLU A 146 14.05 6.81 -0.88
CA GLU A 146 12.69 7.22 -0.62
C GLU A 146 12.01 6.32 0.42
N GLY A 147 12.14 5.00 0.27
CA GLY A 147 11.54 4.05 1.20
C GLY A 147 12.14 4.14 2.60
N PHE A 148 13.47 4.25 2.73
CA PHE A 148 14.10 4.43 4.04
C PHE A 148 13.79 5.78 4.68
N ASN A 149 13.75 6.86 3.90
CA ASN A 149 13.37 8.17 4.41
C ASN A 149 11.95 8.17 5.00
N LEU A 150 10.98 7.60 4.27
CA LEU A 150 9.61 7.46 4.76
C LEU A 150 9.56 6.66 6.07
N ALA A 151 10.22 5.50 6.11
CA ALA A 151 10.25 4.65 7.30
C ALA A 151 10.90 5.35 8.50
N GLU A 152 12.01 6.06 8.29
CA GLU A 152 12.72 6.79 9.34
C GLU A 152 11.83 7.88 9.95
N VAL A 153 11.12 8.66 9.13
CA VAL A 153 10.21 9.70 9.64
C VAL A 153 9.10 9.10 10.50
N VAL A 154 8.48 8.00 10.07
CA VAL A 154 7.44 7.34 10.87
C VAL A 154 8.01 6.77 12.17
N VAL A 155 9.22 6.20 12.15
CA VAL A 155 9.91 5.74 13.36
C VAL A 155 10.18 6.92 14.30
N LYS A 156 10.66 8.07 13.81
CA LYS A 156 10.85 9.27 14.63
C LYS A 156 9.53 9.71 15.27
N GLN A 157 8.45 9.79 14.51
CA GLN A 157 7.13 10.12 15.06
C GLN A 157 6.70 9.16 16.19
N ILE A 158 7.02 7.87 16.08
CA ILE A 158 6.72 6.89 17.15
C ILE A 158 7.56 7.16 18.40
N TYR A 159 8.88 7.30 18.26
CA TYR A 159 9.79 7.39 19.40
C TYR A 159 9.80 8.76 20.07
N GLU A 160 9.70 9.84 19.30
CA GLU A 160 9.72 11.22 19.82
C GLU A 160 8.42 11.60 20.53
N ASN A 161 7.30 10.93 20.21
CA ASN A 161 6.00 11.17 20.84
C ASN A 161 5.62 10.15 21.93
N GLY A 162 6.57 9.34 22.42
CA GLY A 162 6.30 8.39 23.51
C GLY A 162 5.35 7.25 23.12
N LEU A 163 5.40 6.82 21.86
CA LEU A 163 4.56 5.75 21.32
C LEU A 163 5.32 4.42 21.18
N GLN A 164 6.60 4.37 21.56
CA GLN A 164 7.37 3.13 21.64
C GLN A 164 6.65 2.09 22.51
N PHE A 165 6.65 0.83 22.07
CA PHE A 165 5.93 -0.31 22.68
C PHE A 165 4.40 -0.21 22.70
N ARG A 166 3.83 0.85 22.12
CA ARG A 166 2.38 1.04 21.98
C ARG A 166 2.00 1.66 20.64
N THR A 167 2.81 1.41 19.61
CA THR A 167 2.69 1.98 18.27
C THR A 167 1.24 1.94 17.80
N PRO A 168 0.66 3.08 17.40
CA PRO A 168 -0.76 3.16 17.08
C PRO A 168 -1.05 2.74 15.64
N GLU A 169 -2.33 2.58 15.32
CA GLU A 169 -2.82 2.52 13.95
C GLU A 169 -2.44 3.80 13.21
N ALA A 170 -2.77 4.96 13.78
CA ALA A 170 -2.67 6.25 13.13
C ALA A 170 -2.01 7.31 14.02
N ILE A 171 -1.24 8.18 13.38
CA ILE A 171 -0.71 9.44 13.93
C ILE A 171 -1.32 10.60 13.14
N THR A 172 -1.63 11.72 13.81
CA THR A 172 -2.19 12.92 13.18
C THR A 172 -1.20 14.09 13.21
N ALA A 173 -1.43 15.10 12.37
CA ALA A 173 -0.64 16.33 12.38
C ALA A 173 -0.75 17.14 13.68
N ALA A 174 -1.79 16.90 14.48
CA ALA A 174 -1.95 17.52 15.80
C ALA A 174 -1.09 16.85 16.89
N GLY A 175 -0.24 15.87 16.53
CA GLY A 175 0.55 15.10 17.50
C GLY A 175 -0.29 14.13 18.33
N THR A 176 -1.51 13.81 17.88
CA THR A 176 -2.38 12.82 18.51
C THR A 176 -2.31 11.48 17.77
N PHE A 177 -2.88 10.44 18.37
CA PHE A 177 -2.92 9.11 17.78
C PHE A 177 -4.30 8.45 17.93
N ARG A 178 -4.55 7.43 17.11
CA ARG A 178 -5.73 6.56 17.20
C ARG A 178 -5.31 5.10 17.34
N ALA A 179 -5.94 4.40 18.28
CA ALA A 179 -5.77 2.97 18.57
C ALA A 179 -4.30 2.54 18.80
N SER A 180 -3.79 2.72 20.02
CA SER A 180 -2.45 2.22 20.44
C SER A 180 -2.36 0.69 20.44
N HIS A 181 -1.13 0.16 20.49
CA HIS A 181 -0.82 -1.29 20.51
C HIS A 181 -1.37 -2.01 19.28
N TYR A 182 -1.23 -1.40 18.11
CA TYR A 182 -1.90 -1.86 16.91
C TYR A 182 -1.01 -2.78 16.07
N LEU A 183 -1.60 -3.88 15.60
CA LEU A 183 -0.89 -4.93 14.84
C LEU A 183 -0.25 -4.41 13.56
N ARG A 184 -0.90 -3.46 12.87
CA ARG A 184 -0.55 -3.07 11.49
C ARG A 184 0.88 -2.53 11.36
N ALA A 185 1.43 -1.93 12.42
CA ALA A 185 2.81 -1.44 12.45
C ALA A 185 3.87 -2.55 12.25
N MET A 186 3.52 -3.82 12.46
CA MET A 186 4.40 -4.96 12.17
C MET A 186 4.76 -5.09 10.68
N ALA A 187 4.07 -4.37 9.78
CA ALA A 187 4.43 -4.26 8.38
C ALA A 187 5.88 -3.76 8.14
N ILE A 188 6.53 -3.14 9.13
CA ILE A 188 7.95 -2.76 9.08
C ILE A 188 8.88 -3.94 8.73
N TRP A 189 8.51 -5.17 9.09
CA TRP A 189 9.27 -6.37 8.73
C TRP A 189 9.31 -6.64 7.23
N ALA A 190 8.36 -6.12 6.45
CA ALA A 190 8.41 -6.22 5.00
C ALA A 190 9.64 -5.51 4.42
N ILE A 191 10.12 -4.43 5.07
CA ILE A 191 11.37 -3.75 4.67
C ILE A 191 12.56 -4.71 4.78
N TYR A 192 12.66 -5.46 5.89
CA TYR A 192 13.70 -6.47 6.06
C TYR A 192 13.65 -7.52 4.95
N VAL A 193 12.45 -8.01 4.61
CA VAL A 193 12.25 -9.03 3.56
C VAL A 193 12.71 -8.54 2.19
N VAL A 194 12.46 -7.28 1.83
CA VAL A 194 12.81 -6.76 0.49
C VAL A 194 14.23 -6.19 0.40
N CYS A 195 14.91 -6.04 1.54
CA CYS A 195 16.32 -5.63 1.60
C CYS A 195 17.31 -6.80 1.56
N GLY A 196 16.89 -7.98 2.03
CA GLY A 196 17.68 -9.21 2.00
C GLY A 196 17.80 -9.82 0.61
#